data_AF-A0A2W2DCX5-F1
#
_entry.id   AF-A0A2W2DCX5-F1
#
_cell.length_a   1.000
_cell.length_b   1.000
_cell.length_c   1.000
_cell.angle_alpha   90.00
_cell.angle_beta   90.00
_cell.angle_gamma   90.00
#
_symmetry.space_group_name_H-M   'P 1'
#
loop_
_entity.id
_entity.type
_entity.pdbx_description
1 polymer ?
#
loop_
_entity_poly.entity_id
_entity_poly.type
_entity_poly.pdbx_seq_one_letter_code
_entity_poly.pdbx_strand_id
1 'polypeptide(L)'
;ATPEAVPQWSRDLPRGGLRRRPLPNPDADAVYVPSCLNTMFAPAEGGPGVMIAFARLATRAGVRLRVPEGIAGLCCGTPWSSKGYTDGYETMGDRVRAALLEATDGGRIPVVSDAASCTEGFHRLVEALPVQVHDAVAFTAEHLLPRLP
;
A
#
# COMPACT_ATOMS: atom_id res chain seq x y z
N ALA A 1 -7.35 24.16 11.52
CA ALA A 1 -6.57 23.91 10.29
C ALA A 1 -7.31 24.57 9.13
N THR A 2 -6.61 25.21 8.20
CA THR A 2 -7.22 25.76 6.97
C THR A 2 -7.64 24.61 6.04
N PRO A 3 -8.57 24.83 5.09
CA PRO A 3 -8.93 23.82 4.07
C PRO A 3 -7.72 23.34 3.24
N GLU A 4 -6.68 24.17 3.14
CA GLU A 4 -5.41 23.85 2.49
C GLU A 4 -4.57 22.83 3.29
N ALA A 5 -4.56 22.99 4.61
CA ALA A 5 -3.86 22.09 5.53
C ALA A 5 -4.63 20.76 5.74
N VAL A 6 -5.96 20.82 5.89
CA VAL A 6 -6.82 19.64 6.09
C VAL A 6 -7.99 19.70 5.10
N PRO A 7 -8.07 18.77 4.15
CA PRO A 7 -9.19 18.71 3.22
C PRO A 7 -10.52 18.60 3.95
N GLN A 8 -11.52 19.36 3.50
CA GLN A 8 -12.88 19.24 4.01
C GLN A 8 -13.59 18.06 3.33
N TRP A 9 -14.40 17.35 4.10
CA TRP A 9 -15.27 16.30 3.57
C TRP A 9 -16.61 16.90 3.11
N SER A 10 -17.08 16.51 1.93
CA SER A 10 -18.42 16.83 1.42
C SER A 10 -19.21 15.56 1.14
N ARG A 11 -20.54 15.67 1.01
CA ARG A 11 -21.44 14.54 0.73
C ARG A 11 -21.26 13.93 -0.66
N ASP A 12 -20.55 14.63 -1.55
CA ASP A 12 -20.26 14.15 -2.91
C ASP A 12 -19.08 13.15 -2.92
N LEU A 13 -18.33 13.06 -1.81
CA LEU A 13 -17.28 12.05 -1.65
C LEU A 13 -17.87 10.69 -1.23
N PRO A 14 -17.22 9.59 -1.62
CA PRO A 14 -17.57 8.27 -1.11
C PRO A 14 -17.58 8.21 0.42
N ARG A 15 -18.34 7.27 0.96
CA ARG A 15 -18.26 6.91 2.39
C ARG A 15 -16.85 6.40 2.71
N GLY A 16 -16.54 6.30 4.01
CA GLY A 16 -15.29 5.67 4.46
C GLY A 16 -15.19 4.21 3.99
N GLY A 17 -13.98 3.82 3.60
CA GLY A 17 -13.70 2.47 3.13
C GLY A 17 -13.29 1.50 4.25
N LEU A 18 -12.62 0.43 3.86
CA LEU A 18 -12.18 -0.62 4.77
C LEU A 18 -10.88 -0.23 5.47
N ARG A 19 -10.83 -0.49 6.78
CA ARG A 19 -9.60 -0.27 7.56
C ARG A 19 -8.51 -1.25 7.12
N ARG A 20 -7.31 -0.73 6.88
CA ARG A 20 -6.10 -1.55 6.70
C ARG A 20 -5.77 -2.26 8.01
N ARG A 21 -5.58 -3.59 7.95
CA ARG A 21 -5.23 -4.42 9.12
C ARG A 21 -3.96 -5.20 8.82
N PRO A 22 -3.07 -5.39 9.81
CA PRO A 22 -1.95 -6.30 9.69
C PRO A 22 -2.44 -7.71 9.34
N LEU A 23 -1.61 -8.43 8.58
CA LEU A 23 -1.82 -9.83 8.24
C LEU A 23 -0.46 -10.53 8.38
N PRO A 24 -0.17 -11.13 9.53
CA PRO A 24 1.08 -11.84 9.73
C PRO A 24 1.09 -13.13 8.89
N ASN A 25 2.18 -13.34 8.17
CA ASN A 25 2.43 -14.58 7.44
C ASN A 25 3.95 -14.77 7.26
N PRO A 26 4.59 -15.67 8.02
CA PRO A 26 6.04 -15.85 7.96
C PRO A 26 6.49 -16.42 6.61
N ASP A 27 5.62 -17.17 5.94
CA ASP A 27 5.91 -17.77 4.65
C ASP A 27 5.38 -16.92 3.49
N ALA A 28 5.21 -15.60 3.67
CA ALA A 28 4.73 -14.74 2.60
C ALA A 28 5.68 -14.73 1.40
N ASP A 29 5.10 -14.70 0.21
CA ASP A 29 5.80 -14.55 -1.07
C ASP A 29 5.88 -13.07 -1.49
N ALA A 30 5.01 -12.21 -0.95
CA ALA A 30 5.05 -10.76 -1.14
C ALA A 30 4.44 -10.01 0.06
N VAL A 31 4.87 -8.75 0.22
CA VAL A 31 4.33 -7.81 1.20
C VAL A 31 3.30 -6.93 0.53
N TYR A 32 2.04 -7.06 0.89
CA TYR A 32 1.00 -6.18 0.40
C TYR A 32 0.87 -4.95 1.31
N VAL A 33 1.07 -3.76 0.73
CA VAL A 33 0.94 -2.47 1.42
C VAL A 33 -0.27 -1.74 0.83
N PRO A 34 -1.49 -1.97 1.36
CA PRO A 34 -2.68 -1.32 0.85
C PRO A 34 -2.60 0.19 1.01
N SER A 35 -3.01 0.92 -0.04
CA SER A 35 -3.09 2.37 -0.01
C SER A 35 -4.04 2.85 1.09
N CYS A 36 -3.69 3.97 1.72
CA CYS A 36 -4.58 4.65 2.67
C CYS A 36 -5.90 5.11 2.02
N LEU A 37 -5.93 5.26 0.69
CA LEU A 37 -7.13 5.57 -0.09
C LEU A 37 -8.26 4.57 0.19
N ASN A 38 -7.92 3.29 0.35
CA ASN A 38 -8.90 2.24 0.61
C ASN A 38 -9.61 2.36 1.97
N THR A 39 -9.02 3.09 2.92
CA THR A 39 -9.65 3.43 4.20
C THR A 39 -10.44 4.73 4.10
N MET A 40 -9.95 5.70 3.33
CA MET A 40 -10.63 6.99 3.17
C MET A 40 -11.90 6.89 2.31
N PHE A 41 -11.87 6.06 1.27
CA PHE A 41 -12.95 5.95 0.30
C PHE A 41 -13.40 4.49 0.14
N ALA A 42 -14.70 4.28 0.28
CA ALA A 42 -15.37 3.02 0.00
C ALA A 42 -15.24 2.67 -1.48
N PRO A 43 -15.21 1.37 -1.82
CA PRO A 43 -15.20 0.95 -3.20
C PRO A 43 -16.46 1.43 -3.94
N ALA A 44 -16.35 1.57 -5.26
CA ALA A 44 -17.50 1.82 -6.12
C ALA A 44 -18.54 0.69 -5.99
N GLU A 45 -19.81 1.04 -6.23
CA GLU A 45 -20.89 0.07 -6.20
C GLU A 45 -20.66 -1.08 -7.19
N GLY A 46 -21.05 -2.30 -6.79
CA GLY A 46 -20.88 -3.51 -7.60
C GLY A 46 -19.50 -4.18 -7.51
N GLY A 47 -18.53 -3.58 -6.81
CA GLY A 47 -17.19 -4.13 -6.66
C GLY A 47 -16.77 -4.34 -5.19
N PRO A 48 -15.92 -5.34 -4.89
CA PRO A 48 -15.44 -5.56 -3.52
C PRO A 48 -14.31 -4.60 -3.11
N GLY A 49 -13.79 -3.78 -4.03
CA GLY A 49 -12.62 -2.93 -3.83
C GLY A 49 -11.29 -3.65 -4.07
N VAL A 50 -10.24 -2.87 -4.32
CA VAL A 50 -8.94 -3.41 -4.76
C VAL A 50 -8.29 -4.30 -3.70
N MET A 51 -8.40 -3.98 -2.41
CA MET A 51 -7.82 -4.83 -1.35
C MET A 51 -8.38 -6.24 -1.36
N ILE A 52 -9.71 -6.38 -1.48
CA ILE A 52 -10.36 -7.68 -1.51
C ILE A 52 -10.10 -8.38 -2.84
N ALA A 53 -10.17 -7.66 -3.95
CA ALA A 53 -9.94 -8.21 -5.28
C ALA A 53 -8.51 -8.76 -5.43
N PHE A 54 -7.50 -7.99 -5.02
CA PHE A 54 -6.10 -8.37 -5.09
C PHE A 54 -5.80 -9.57 -4.17
N ALA A 55 -6.28 -9.55 -2.92
CA ALA A 55 -6.12 -10.69 -2.02
C ALA A 55 -6.76 -11.97 -2.58
N ARG A 56 -7.96 -11.89 -3.17
CA ARG A 56 -8.63 -13.03 -3.81
C ARG A 56 -7.84 -13.57 -5.01
N LEU A 57 -7.26 -12.68 -5.83
CA LEU A 57 -6.42 -13.09 -6.96
C LEU A 57 -5.15 -13.79 -6.48
N ALA A 58 -4.46 -13.22 -5.46
CA ALA A 58 -3.27 -13.82 -4.88
C ALA A 58 -3.56 -15.21 -4.30
N THR A 59 -4.64 -15.36 -3.52
CA THR A 59 -5.08 -16.68 -3.01
C THR A 59 -5.31 -17.67 -4.15
N ARG A 60 -5.99 -17.26 -5.23
CA ARG A 60 -6.32 -18.15 -6.35
C ARG A 60 -5.08 -18.56 -7.16
N ALA A 61 -4.07 -17.69 -7.21
CA ALA A 61 -2.77 -17.94 -7.83
C ALA A 61 -1.79 -18.70 -6.91
N GLY A 62 -2.19 -19.05 -5.68
CA GLY A 62 -1.32 -19.71 -4.70
C GLY A 62 -0.23 -18.80 -4.12
N VAL A 63 -0.36 -17.48 -4.25
CA VAL A 63 0.61 -16.50 -3.75
C VAL A 63 0.20 -16.02 -2.36
N ARG A 64 1.10 -16.17 -1.39
CA ARG A 64 0.88 -15.81 0.01
C ARG A 64 1.27 -14.36 0.24
N LEU A 65 0.36 -13.59 0.82
CA LEU A 65 0.60 -12.19 1.18
C LEU A 65 0.80 -12.06 2.70
N ARG A 66 1.64 -11.10 3.09
CA ARG A 66 1.59 -10.48 4.42
C ARG A 66 1.32 -8.99 4.31
N VAL A 67 0.69 -8.41 5.33
CA VAL A 67 0.51 -6.97 5.48
C VAL A 67 1.30 -6.53 6.71
N PRO A 68 2.19 -5.52 6.61
CA PRO A 68 3.07 -5.11 7.71
C PRO A 68 2.32 -4.78 9.00
N GLU A 69 2.97 -5.04 10.13
CA GLU A 69 2.51 -4.52 11.42
C GLU A 69 2.50 -2.98 11.39
N GLY A 70 1.55 -2.36 12.09
CA GLY A 70 1.44 -0.90 12.09
C GLY A 70 0.98 -0.27 10.76
N ILE A 71 0.52 -1.04 9.76
CA ILE A 71 0.06 -0.54 8.45
C ILE A 71 -0.90 0.66 8.52
N ALA A 72 -1.73 0.74 9.56
CA ALA A 72 -2.65 1.85 9.78
C ALA A 72 -1.93 3.21 9.88
N GLY A 73 -0.69 3.23 10.39
CA GLY A 73 0.15 4.42 10.55
C GLY A 73 1.10 4.70 9.38
N LEU A 74 1.10 3.87 8.33
CA LEU A 74 1.99 4.03 7.17
C LEU A 74 1.30 4.77 6.01
N CYS A 75 2.06 5.60 5.30
CA CYS A 75 1.68 6.33 4.10
C CYS A 75 2.88 6.39 3.14
N CYS A 76 2.62 6.43 1.83
CA CYS A 76 3.65 6.49 0.78
C CYS A 76 4.40 7.83 0.68
N GLY A 77 4.14 8.80 1.55
CA GLY A 77 4.85 10.08 1.53
C GLY A 77 4.26 11.13 0.57
N THR A 78 3.52 10.72 -0.45
CA THR A 78 3.05 11.59 -1.55
C THR A 78 2.31 12.87 -1.10
N PRO A 79 1.40 12.85 -0.11
CA PRO A 79 0.73 14.08 0.34
C PRO A 79 1.67 15.09 1.02
N TRP A 80 2.79 14.62 1.59
CA TRP A 80 3.78 15.45 2.25
C TRP A 80 4.71 16.10 1.23
N SER A 81 5.25 15.28 0.31
CA SER A 81 6.18 15.76 -0.71
C SER A 81 5.53 16.74 -1.68
N SER A 82 4.28 16.51 -2.09
CA SER A 82 3.58 17.40 -3.04
C SER A 82 3.23 18.78 -2.47
N LYS A 83 3.20 18.91 -1.14
CA LYS A 83 2.94 20.18 -0.43
C LYS A 83 4.19 20.83 0.14
N GLY A 84 5.38 20.26 -0.10
CA GLY A 84 6.64 20.77 0.44
C GLY A 84 6.80 20.58 1.95
N TYR A 85 6.05 19.67 2.57
CA TYR A 85 6.16 19.38 4.00
C TYR A 85 7.28 18.35 4.27
N THR A 86 8.51 18.85 4.29
CA THR A 86 9.74 18.04 4.43
C THR A 86 9.78 17.22 5.71
N ASP A 87 9.51 17.82 6.86
CA ASP A 87 9.61 17.13 8.16
C ASP A 87 8.62 15.96 8.26
N GLY A 88 7.41 16.16 7.71
CA GLY A 88 6.39 15.12 7.64
C GLY A 88 6.77 14.00 6.66
N TYR A 89 7.40 14.37 5.53
CA TYR A 89 7.92 13.41 4.56
C TYR A 89 9.04 12.55 5.15
N GLU A 90 10.00 13.16 5.86
CA GLU A 90 11.10 12.46 6.53
C GLU A 90 10.59 11.54 7.64
N THR A 91 9.73 12.07 8.53
CA THR A 91 9.11 11.28 9.60
C THR A 91 8.37 10.05 9.07
N MET A 92 7.60 10.22 7.99
CA MET A 92 6.90 9.10 7.36
C MET A 92 7.88 8.15 6.67
N GLY A 93 8.92 8.69 6.03
CA GLY A 93 9.96 7.92 5.37
C GLY A 93 10.69 7.00 6.33
N ASP A 94 11.06 7.47 7.52
CA ASP A 94 11.70 6.63 8.55
C ASP A 94 10.81 5.46 8.97
N ARG A 95 9.51 5.73 9.19
CA ARG A 95 8.54 4.68 9.55
C ARG A 95 8.38 3.65 8.44
N VAL A 96 8.25 4.10 7.19
CA VAL A 96 8.10 3.23 6.03
C VAL A 96 9.36 2.40 5.80
N ARG A 97 10.54 3.01 5.83
CA ARG A 97 11.81 2.29 5.66
C ARG A 97 11.99 1.19 6.70
N ALA A 98 11.77 1.51 7.98
CA ALA A 98 11.86 0.52 9.06
C ALA A 98 10.85 -0.62 8.87
N ALA A 99 9.57 -0.27 8.67
CA ALA A 99 8.50 -1.27 8.53
C ALA A 99 8.65 -2.15 7.29
N LEU A 100 9.07 -1.59 6.15
CA LEU A 100 9.24 -2.37 4.92
C LEU A 100 10.51 -3.21 4.94
N LEU A 101 11.60 -2.74 5.54
CA LEU A 101 12.80 -3.56 5.67
C LEU A 101 12.53 -4.81 6.53
N GLU A 102 11.84 -4.63 7.66
CA GLU A 102 11.40 -5.74 8.50
C GLU A 102 10.40 -6.63 7.76
N ALA A 103 9.32 -6.03 7.23
CA ALA A 103 8.26 -6.78 6.58
C ALA A 103 8.68 -7.42 5.26
N THR A 104 9.87 -7.17 4.71
CA THR A 104 10.39 -7.86 3.51
C THR A 104 11.46 -8.90 3.85
N ASP A 105 11.72 -9.15 5.14
CA ASP A 105 12.88 -9.91 5.63
C ASP A 105 14.21 -9.41 5.04
N GLY A 106 14.42 -8.09 5.12
CA GLY A 106 15.63 -7.45 4.59
C GLY A 106 15.66 -7.35 3.07
N GLY A 107 14.50 -7.29 2.40
CA GLY A 107 14.39 -7.21 0.94
C GLY A 107 14.23 -8.55 0.22
N ARG A 108 14.09 -9.66 0.94
CA ARG A 108 13.96 -11.01 0.38
C ARG A 108 12.71 -11.19 -0.49
N ILE A 109 11.61 -10.53 -0.16
CA ILE A 109 10.34 -10.60 -0.91
C ILE A 109 9.88 -9.19 -1.32
N PRO A 110 9.19 -9.06 -2.46
CA PRO A 110 8.78 -7.74 -2.98
C PRO A 110 7.64 -7.13 -2.16
N VAL A 111 7.55 -5.81 -2.22
CA VAL A 111 6.40 -5.01 -1.80
C VAL A 111 5.46 -4.83 -2.98
N VAL A 112 4.15 -4.93 -2.74
CA VAL A 112 3.09 -4.65 -3.71
C VAL A 112 2.18 -3.55 -3.18
N SER A 113 1.97 -2.51 -3.97
CA SER A 113 1.10 -1.38 -3.69
C SER A 113 -0.02 -1.29 -4.72
N ASP A 114 -1.23 -0.90 -4.30
CA ASP A 114 -2.44 -0.93 -5.13
C ASP A 114 -2.89 0.43 -5.67
N ALA A 115 -2.01 1.43 -5.59
CA ALA A 115 -2.22 2.73 -6.20
C ALA A 115 -0.92 3.25 -6.80
N ALA A 116 -0.94 3.68 -8.06
CA ALA A 116 0.25 4.13 -8.77
C ALA A 116 1.02 5.25 -8.03
N SER A 117 0.32 6.22 -7.44
CA SER A 117 0.93 7.28 -6.63
C SER A 117 1.57 6.78 -5.34
N CYS A 118 1.07 5.66 -4.80
CA CYS A 118 1.68 4.98 -3.66
C CYS A 118 2.88 4.15 -4.09
N THR A 119 2.81 3.46 -5.23
CA THR A 119 3.92 2.71 -5.82
C THR A 119 5.13 3.62 -6.04
N GLU A 120 4.94 4.75 -6.74
CA GLU A 120 5.99 5.77 -6.93
C GLU A 120 6.51 6.35 -5.60
N GLY A 121 5.60 6.68 -4.67
CA GLY A 121 5.99 7.21 -3.37
C GLY A 121 6.85 6.23 -2.57
N PHE A 122 6.49 4.94 -2.56
CA PHE A 122 7.27 3.90 -1.92
C PHE A 122 8.62 3.69 -2.60
N HIS A 123 8.69 3.67 -3.94
CA HIS A 123 9.96 3.59 -4.67
C HIS A 123 10.95 4.65 -4.20
N ARG A 124 10.52 5.91 -4.08
CA ARG A 124 11.38 6.99 -3.60
C ARG A 124 11.79 6.80 -2.14
N LEU A 125 10.86 6.40 -1.28
CA LEU A 125 11.14 6.25 0.16
C LEU A 125 12.13 5.13 0.46
N VAL A 126 12.17 4.08 -0.38
CA VAL A 126 13.02 2.91 -0.21
C VAL A 126 14.20 2.84 -1.19
N GLU A 127 14.49 3.92 -1.95
CA GLU A 127 15.54 3.95 -2.97
C GLU A 127 16.92 3.49 -2.45
N ALA A 128 17.22 3.80 -1.18
CA ALA A 128 18.46 3.41 -0.52
C ALA A 128 18.43 2.01 0.16
N LEU A 129 17.34 1.25 -0.01
CA LEU A 129 17.13 -0.07 0.60
C LEU A 129 17.07 -1.16 -0.48
N PRO A 130 17.38 -2.43 -0.15
CA PRO A 130 17.23 -3.56 -1.06
C PRO A 130 15.76 -4.01 -1.22
N VAL A 131 14.80 -3.07 -1.22
CA VAL A 131 13.36 -3.36 -1.27
C VAL A 131 12.82 -3.09 -2.67
N GLN A 132 12.32 -4.14 -3.33
CA GLN A 132 11.62 -4.01 -4.60
C GLN A 132 10.14 -3.66 -4.35
N VAL A 133 9.61 -2.71 -5.12
CA VAL A 133 8.21 -2.28 -5.06
C VAL A 133 7.56 -2.54 -6.41
N HIS A 134 6.36 -3.11 -6.41
CA HIS A 134 5.56 -3.36 -7.60
C HIS A 134 4.20 -2.70 -7.48
N ASP A 135 3.67 -2.21 -8.60
CA ASP A 135 2.26 -1.90 -8.72
C ASP A 135 1.44 -3.21 -8.74
N ALA A 136 0.28 -3.23 -8.11
CA ALA A 136 -0.57 -4.41 -8.02
C ALA A 136 -1.02 -4.92 -9.39
N VAL A 137 -1.21 -4.05 -10.39
CA VAL A 137 -1.57 -4.46 -11.76
C VAL A 137 -0.37 -5.13 -12.42
N ALA A 138 0.81 -4.53 -12.33
CA ALA A 138 2.05 -5.11 -12.88
C ALA A 138 2.37 -6.45 -12.21
N PHE A 139 2.33 -6.50 -10.88
CA PHE A 139 2.50 -7.74 -10.12
C PHE A 139 1.48 -8.81 -10.51
N THR A 140 0.23 -8.41 -10.71
CA THR A 140 -0.82 -9.34 -11.16
C THR A 140 -0.48 -9.91 -12.54
N ALA A 141 -0.12 -9.06 -13.50
CA ALA A 141 0.20 -9.51 -14.87
C ALA A 141 1.41 -10.44 -14.92
N GLU A 142 2.46 -10.11 -14.17
CA GLU A 142 3.75 -10.82 -14.22
C GLU A 142 3.79 -12.07 -13.33
N HIS A 143 3.11 -12.03 -12.18
CA HIS A 143 3.26 -13.05 -11.14
C HIS A 143 1.96 -13.82 -10.86
N LEU A 144 0.80 -13.16 -10.87
CA LEU A 144 -0.46 -13.85 -10.52
C LEU A 144 -1.06 -14.54 -11.74
N LEU A 145 -1.23 -13.80 -12.84
CA LEU A 145 -1.91 -14.25 -14.06
C LEU A 145 -1.35 -15.56 -14.62
N PRO A 146 -0.02 -15.79 -14.70
CA PRO A 146 0.52 -17.06 -15.20
C PRO A 146 0.21 -18.28 -14.32
N ARG A 147 -0.24 -18.06 -13.07
CA ARG A 147 -0.54 -19.11 -12.08
C ARG A 147 -2.05 -19.31 -11.86
N LEU A 148 -2.89 -18.50 -12.50
CA LEU A 148 -4.33 -18.64 -12.39
C LEU A 148 -4.81 -19.84 -13.23
N PRO A 149 -5.81 -20.60 -12.74
CA PRO A 149 -6.41 -21.71 -13.46
C PRO A 149 -7.24 -21.27 -14.67
#